data_AF-A0A834FI50-F1
#
_entry.id   AF-A0A834FI50-F1
#
_cell.length_a   1.000
_cell.length_b   1.000
_cell.length_c   1.000
_cell.angle_alpha   90.00
_cell.angle_beta   90.00
_cell.angle_gamma   90.00
#
_symmetry.space_group_name_H-M   'P 1'
#
loop_
_entity.id
_entity.type
_entity.pdbx_description
1 polymer ?
#
loop_
_entity_poly.entity_id
_entity_poly.type
_entity_poly.pdbx_seq_one_letter_code
_entity_poly.pdbx_strand_id
1 'polypeptide(L)'
;MTLTAYTEKMRELPLVSIFCSCILPELRGPKAEKQEDVGVVDLNLCNIRDMEVIELSKRASGQAFEVILKPPTFDGGPELRATTPPRPKPSLEEIQKKLDAAQERRKCQEAELLKHLAGRREHEREVAQKALTKERQEHRADASKQQQMHLNASQEEEEVRLTPVTTLTGHGGKSSF
;
A
#
# COMPACT_ATOMS: atom_id res chain seq x y z
N MET A 1 -23.73 27.21 -42.41
CA MET A 1 -24.01 26.04 -43.27
C MET A 1 -25.52 25.99 -43.49
N THR A 2 -26.00 26.17 -44.71
CA THR A 2 -27.43 26.00 -45.00
C THR A 2 -27.77 24.51 -44.96
N LEU A 3 -28.98 24.17 -44.50
CA LEU A 3 -29.43 22.78 -44.38
C LEU A 3 -29.34 22.05 -45.73
N THR A 4 -29.58 22.78 -46.83
CA THR A 4 -29.40 22.32 -48.21
C THR A 4 -27.95 21.95 -48.56
N ALA A 5 -26.98 22.79 -48.23
CA ALA A 5 -25.56 22.49 -48.48
C ALA A 5 -25.07 21.30 -47.64
N TYR A 6 -25.57 21.15 -46.41
CA TYR A 6 -25.29 19.99 -45.57
C TYR A 6 -25.87 18.70 -46.18
N THR A 7 -27.13 18.70 -46.62
CA THR A 7 -27.74 17.54 -47.28
C THR A 7 -27.02 17.15 -48.58
N GLU A 8 -26.51 18.12 -49.33
CA GLU A 8 -25.74 17.88 -50.55
C GLU A 8 -24.39 17.22 -50.25
N LYS A 9 -23.69 17.69 -49.20
CA LYS A 9 -22.46 17.04 -48.72
C LYS A 9 -22.67 15.63 -48.18
N MET A 10 -23.82 15.38 -47.54
CA MET A 10 -24.18 14.04 -47.08
C MET A 10 -24.49 13.09 -48.24
N ARG A 11 -24.93 13.59 -49.40
CA ARG A 11 -25.13 12.79 -50.63
C ARG A 11 -23.84 12.39 -51.32
N GLU A 12 -22.76 13.15 -51.13
CA GLU A 12 -21.43 12.83 -51.67
C GLU A 12 -20.76 11.67 -50.90
N LEU A 13 -21.29 11.28 -49.73
CA LEU A 13 -20.76 10.17 -48.95
C LEU A 13 -21.23 8.83 -49.56
N PRO A 14 -20.30 7.93 -49.93
CA PRO A 14 -20.57 6.78 -50.82
C PRO A 14 -21.56 5.75 -50.28
N LEU A 15 -21.92 5.79 -49.01
CA LEU A 15 -22.82 4.83 -48.36
C LEU A 15 -24.11 5.47 -47.84
N VAL A 16 -24.15 6.80 -47.71
CA VAL A 16 -25.28 7.49 -47.06
C VAL A 16 -26.54 7.42 -47.93
N SER A 17 -26.38 7.46 -49.26
CA SER A 17 -27.48 7.26 -50.22
C SER A 17 -28.06 5.85 -50.20
N ILE A 18 -27.31 4.85 -49.70
CA ILE A 18 -27.71 3.44 -49.67
C ILE A 18 -28.50 3.14 -48.38
N PHE A 19 -28.07 3.72 -47.26
CA PHE A 19 -28.64 3.40 -45.94
C PHE A 19 -29.67 4.43 -45.43
N CYS A 20 -29.85 5.57 -46.12
CA CYS A 20 -30.75 6.64 -45.67
C CYS A 20 -31.68 7.15 -46.78
N SER A 21 -32.90 6.61 -46.81
CA SER A 21 -33.99 7.04 -47.70
C SER A 21 -34.42 8.50 -47.49
N CYS A 22 -34.08 9.11 -46.33
CA CYS A 22 -34.36 10.52 -46.07
C CYS A 22 -33.47 11.48 -46.88
N ILE A 23 -32.34 10.99 -47.41
CA ILE A 23 -31.34 11.83 -48.08
C ILE A 23 -31.50 11.78 -49.61
N LEU A 24 -32.01 10.69 -50.19
CA LEU A 24 -32.58 10.64 -51.54
C LEU A 24 -34.03 10.14 -51.47
N PRO A 25 -35.03 11.03 -51.56
CA PRO A 25 -36.39 10.59 -51.89
C PRO A 25 -36.33 10.01 -53.30
N GLU A 26 -36.70 8.73 -53.45
CA GLU A 26 -36.75 8.04 -54.74
C GLU A 26 -37.37 8.94 -55.82
N LEU A 27 -36.70 8.99 -56.98
CA LEU A 27 -37.28 9.51 -58.20
C LEU A 27 -38.44 8.58 -58.60
N ARG A 28 -39.62 8.82 -58.03
CA ARG A 28 -40.83 8.05 -58.29
C ARG A 28 -41.29 8.38 -59.71
N GLY A 29 -40.94 7.51 -60.67
CA GLY A 29 -41.53 7.51 -62.01
C GLY A 29 -43.06 7.34 -61.95
N PRO A 30 -43.79 7.73 -63.01
CA PRO A 30 -45.25 7.78 -62.99
C PRO A 30 -45.86 6.38 -62.86
N LYS A 31 -46.92 6.33 -62.06
CA LYS A 31 -47.64 5.16 -61.53
C LYS A 31 -47.96 4.06 -62.56
N ALA A 32 -47.80 2.80 -62.13
CA ALA A 32 -48.68 1.70 -62.53
C ALA A 32 -49.02 0.86 -61.29
N GLU A 33 -50.30 0.51 -61.18
CA GLU A 33 -50.96 -0.09 -60.04
C GLU A 33 -50.47 -1.53 -59.78
N LYS A 34 -50.07 -1.81 -58.52
CA LYS A 34 -50.51 -2.97 -57.73
C LYS A 34 -49.91 -2.88 -56.32
N GLN A 35 -50.69 -3.42 -55.41
CA GLN A 35 -50.67 -3.29 -53.97
C GLN A 35 -49.60 -4.19 -53.30
N GLU A 36 -49.12 -3.73 -52.15
CA GLU A 36 -48.37 -4.45 -51.10
C GLU A 36 -46.92 -4.89 -51.41
N ASP A 37 -45.94 -4.04 -51.03
CA ASP A 37 -44.82 -4.37 -50.12
C ASP A 37 -43.87 -3.16 -50.01
N VAL A 38 -44.30 -2.08 -49.35
CA VAL A 38 -43.50 -0.86 -49.18
C VAL A 38 -42.72 -0.96 -47.87
N GLY A 39 -41.61 -1.70 -47.91
CA GLY A 39 -40.75 -1.86 -46.73
C GLY A 39 -39.46 -2.64 -46.97
N VAL A 40 -39.34 -3.36 -48.07
CA VAL A 40 -38.10 -4.04 -48.45
C VAL A 40 -37.33 -3.12 -49.39
N VAL A 41 -36.29 -2.48 -48.87
CA VAL A 41 -35.27 -1.83 -49.69
C VAL A 41 -34.68 -2.93 -50.58
N ASP A 42 -34.84 -2.82 -51.90
CA ASP A 42 -34.24 -3.76 -52.85
C ASP A 42 -32.70 -3.65 -52.75
N LEU A 43 -32.13 -4.54 -51.95
CA LEU A 43 -30.69 -4.64 -51.68
C LEU A 43 -29.90 -4.99 -52.96
N ASN A 44 -30.55 -5.37 -54.06
CA ASN A 44 -29.89 -5.66 -55.34
C ASN A 44 -29.42 -4.41 -56.09
N LEU A 45 -29.89 -3.20 -55.74
CA LEU A 45 -29.50 -1.98 -56.45
C LEU A 45 -28.08 -1.50 -56.06
N CYS A 46 -27.53 -1.99 -54.95
CA CYS A 46 -26.15 -1.77 -54.55
C CYS A 46 -25.39 -3.09 -54.59
N ASN A 47 -24.82 -3.42 -55.76
CA ASN A 47 -23.96 -4.59 -55.97
C ASN A 47 -22.61 -4.47 -55.20
N ILE A 48 -22.64 -4.36 -53.87
CA ILE A 48 -21.53 -4.78 -53.02
C ILE A 48 -21.65 -6.31 -52.97
N ARG A 49 -20.93 -6.99 -53.87
CA ARG A 49 -21.04 -8.46 -54.07
C ARG A 49 -20.82 -9.28 -52.79
N ASP A 50 -20.22 -8.69 -51.75
CA ASP A 50 -19.84 -9.32 -50.49
C ASP A 50 -20.55 -8.72 -49.25
N MET A 51 -21.66 -7.99 -49.41
CA MET A 51 -22.44 -7.47 -48.28
C MET A 51 -23.44 -8.50 -47.75
N GLU A 52 -23.21 -8.98 -46.54
CA GLU A 52 -24.10 -9.87 -45.79
C GLU A 52 -24.70 -9.13 -44.58
N VAL A 53 -26.01 -9.29 -44.37
CA VAL A 53 -26.73 -8.69 -43.23
C VAL A 53 -27.34 -9.81 -42.40
N ILE A 54 -26.93 -9.92 -41.14
CA ILE A 54 -27.43 -10.91 -40.19
C ILE A 54 -28.35 -10.20 -39.20
N GLU A 55 -29.64 -10.53 -39.21
CA GLU A 55 -30.58 -9.98 -38.24
C GLU A 55 -30.32 -10.55 -36.83
N LEU A 56 -30.12 -9.69 -35.84
CA LEU A 56 -29.84 -10.11 -34.46
C LEU A 56 -31.09 -10.11 -33.60
N SER A 57 -31.85 -9.00 -33.60
CA SER A 57 -33.10 -8.93 -32.84
C SER A 57 -34.04 -7.85 -33.34
N LYS A 58 -35.34 -8.10 -33.17
CA LYS A 58 -36.41 -7.13 -33.40
C LYS A 58 -37.22 -6.99 -32.11
N ARG A 59 -37.34 -5.76 -31.60
CA ARG A 59 -38.13 -5.40 -30.42
C ARG A 59 -39.03 -4.23 -30.76
N ALA A 60 -40.04 -3.97 -29.92
CA ALA A 60 -40.90 -2.79 -30.10
C ALA A 60 -40.11 -1.46 -30.12
N SER A 61 -38.94 -1.43 -29.46
CA SER A 61 -38.03 -0.28 -29.42
C SER A 61 -37.14 -0.13 -30.66
N GLY A 62 -37.08 -1.11 -31.55
CA GLY A 62 -36.23 -1.06 -32.73
C GLY A 62 -35.66 -2.42 -33.16
N GLN A 63 -34.71 -2.36 -34.09
CA GLN A 63 -34.12 -3.53 -34.73
C GLN A 63 -32.59 -3.46 -34.65
N ALA A 64 -31.94 -4.61 -34.46
CA ALA A 64 -30.49 -4.76 -34.44
C ALA A 64 -30.07 -5.82 -35.46
N PHE A 65 -29.01 -5.52 -36.20
CA PHE A 65 -28.45 -6.38 -37.24
C PHE A 65 -26.93 -6.18 -37.31
N GLU A 66 -26.22 -7.20 -37.77
CA GLU A 66 -24.80 -7.16 -38.08
C GLU A 66 -24.61 -7.04 -39.59
N VAL A 67 -23.70 -6.18 -40.04
CA VAL A 67 -23.38 -6.00 -41.46
C VAL A 67 -21.94 -6.42 -41.70
N ILE A 68 -21.74 -7.44 -42.51
CA ILE A 68 -20.44 -7.96 -42.91
C ILE A 68 -20.19 -7.52 -44.35
N LEU A 69 -19.24 -6.60 -44.56
CA LEU A 69 -18.85 -6.13 -45.89
C LEU A 69 -17.74 -6.98 -46.52
N LYS A 70 -17.03 -7.73 -45.68
CA LYS A 70 -15.97 -8.65 -46.06
C LYS A 70 -15.91 -9.74 -44.99
N PRO A 71 -16.10 -11.03 -45.34
CA PRO A 71 -15.93 -12.12 -44.41
C PRO A 71 -14.54 -12.10 -43.78
N PRO A 72 -14.39 -12.49 -42.51
CA PRO A 72 -13.09 -12.54 -41.86
C PRO A 72 -12.15 -13.43 -42.69
N THR A 73 -10.94 -12.93 -42.96
CA THR A 73 -9.92 -13.66 -43.74
C THR A 73 -9.34 -14.86 -42.99
N PHE A 74 -9.73 -15.06 -41.73
CA PHE A 74 -9.31 -16.14 -40.86
C PHE A 74 -10.54 -16.67 -40.12
N ASP A 75 -10.81 -17.96 -40.28
CA ASP A 75 -11.93 -18.69 -39.65
C ASP A 75 -11.64 -19.03 -38.17
N GLY A 76 -10.45 -18.70 -37.67
CA GLY A 76 -10.10 -18.88 -36.27
C GLY A 76 -10.43 -17.64 -35.45
N GLY A 77 -10.88 -17.86 -34.21
CA GLY A 77 -11.05 -16.79 -33.23
C GLY A 77 -9.76 -15.98 -33.00
N PRO A 78 -9.83 -14.85 -32.27
CA PRO A 78 -8.69 -13.97 -32.04
C PRO A 78 -7.46 -14.78 -31.64
N GLU A 79 -6.38 -14.70 -32.42
CA GLU A 79 -5.12 -15.36 -32.11
C GLU A 79 -4.45 -14.60 -30.95
N LEU A 80 -5.04 -14.73 -29.76
CA LEU A 80 -4.45 -14.29 -28.52
C LEU A 80 -3.24 -15.21 -28.28
N ARG A 81 -2.08 -14.81 -28.81
CA ARG A 81 -0.76 -15.26 -28.37
C ARG A 81 -0.51 -14.74 -26.94
N ALA A 82 -1.42 -14.98 -26.01
CA ALA A 82 -1.16 -14.92 -24.59
C ALA A 82 -0.51 -16.25 -24.23
N THR A 83 0.82 -16.28 -24.21
CA THR A 83 1.65 -17.43 -23.81
C THR A 83 1.42 -17.87 -22.35
N THR A 84 0.52 -17.22 -21.63
CA THR A 84 0.06 -17.63 -20.30
C THR A 84 -1.35 -18.21 -20.39
N PRO A 85 -1.56 -19.46 -19.93
CA PRO A 85 -2.92 -19.97 -19.77
C PRO A 85 -3.73 -19.02 -18.88
N PRO A 86 -5.05 -18.87 -19.14
CA PRO A 86 -5.91 -18.04 -18.31
C PRO A 86 -5.72 -18.42 -16.85
N ARG A 87 -5.24 -17.48 -16.03
CA ARG A 87 -5.08 -17.75 -14.61
C ARG A 87 -6.46 -17.98 -14.01
N PRO A 88 -6.65 -19.05 -13.23
CA PRO A 88 -7.89 -19.23 -12.50
C PRO A 88 -8.09 -18.03 -11.56
N LYS A 89 -9.34 -17.58 -11.45
CA LYS A 89 -9.70 -16.55 -10.49
C LYS A 89 -9.47 -17.12 -9.08
N PRO A 90 -8.76 -16.40 -8.20
CA PRO A 90 -8.48 -16.88 -6.85
C PRO A 90 -9.79 -17.07 -6.09
N SER A 91 -9.84 -18.10 -5.24
CA SER A 91 -10.99 -18.35 -4.38
C SER A 91 -11.05 -17.32 -3.24
N LEU A 92 -12.22 -17.19 -2.60
CA LEU A 92 -12.38 -16.30 -1.45
C LEU A 92 -11.42 -16.66 -0.31
N GLU A 93 -11.20 -17.95 -0.08
CA GLU A 93 -10.30 -18.45 0.96
C GLU A 93 -8.84 -18.08 0.69
N GLU A 94 -8.39 -18.18 -0.57
CA GLU A 94 -7.03 -17.79 -0.96
C GLU A 94 -6.80 -16.29 -0.82
N ILE A 95 -7.83 -15.48 -1.12
CA ILE A 95 -7.79 -14.03 -0.92
C ILE A 95 -7.69 -13.73 0.58
N GLN A 96 -8.55 -14.33 1.40
CA GLN A 96 -8.56 -14.12 2.85
C GLN A 96 -7.22 -14.50 3.48
N LYS A 97 -6.68 -15.66 3.13
CA LYS A 97 -5.37 -16.14 3.61
C LYS A 97 -4.24 -15.16 3.29
N LYS A 98 -4.25 -14.53 2.11
CA LYS A 98 -3.25 -13.52 1.74
C LYS A 98 -3.41 -12.22 2.55
N LEU A 99 -4.65 -11.81 2.83
CA LEU A 99 -4.94 -10.65 3.68
C LEU A 99 -4.48 -10.89 5.11
N ASP A 100 -4.81 -12.05 5.68
CA ASP A 100 -4.43 -12.43 7.05
C ASP A 100 -2.91 -12.52 7.19
N ALA A 101 -2.22 -13.13 6.22
CA ALA A 101 -0.76 -13.18 6.22
C ALA A 101 -0.13 -11.78 6.17
N ALA A 102 -0.74 -10.83 5.46
CA ALA A 102 -0.28 -9.44 5.44
C ALA A 102 -0.55 -8.72 6.76
N GLN A 103 -1.69 -8.98 7.39
CA GLN A 103 -2.01 -8.45 8.71
C GLN A 103 -1.06 -8.99 9.79
N GLU A 104 -0.74 -10.28 9.74
CA GLU A 104 0.16 -10.89 10.71
C GLU A 104 1.56 -10.29 10.61
N ARG A 105 2.08 -10.08 9.39
CA ARG A 105 3.36 -9.36 9.20
C ARG A 105 3.36 -7.96 9.81
N ARG A 106 2.25 -7.22 9.71
CA ARG A 106 2.12 -5.90 10.36
C ARG A 106 2.15 -6.02 11.88
N LYS A 107 1.39 -6.97 12.44
CA LYS A 107 1.36 -7.23 13.89
C LYS A 107 2.72 -7.65 14.43
N CYS A 108 3.44 -8.52 13.71
CA CYS A 108 4.78 -8.93 14.11
C CYS A 108 5.74 -7.73 14.18
N GLN A 109 5.73 -6.84 13.18
CA GLN A 109 6.58 -5.64 13.18
C GLN A 109 6.24 -4.71 14.35
N GLU A 110 4.95 -4.51 14.62
CA GLU A 110 4.50 -3.71 15.76
C GLU A 110 4.94 -4.33 17.11
N ALA A 111 4.80 -5.65 17.25
CA ALA A 111 5.22 -6.37 18.45
C ALA A 111 6.74 -6.29 18.67
N GLU A 112 7.55 -6.39 17.61
CA GLU A 112 9.01 -6.21 17.72
C GLU A 112 9.37 -4.79 18.18
N LEU A 113 8.73 -3.76 17.61
CA LEU A 113 8.93 -2.39 18.06
C LEU A 113 8.57 -2.24 19.54
N LEU A 114 7.41 -2.75 19.96
CA LEU A 114 6.97 -2.71 21.36
C LEU A 114 7.94 -3.45 22.29
N LYS A 115 8.49 -4.59 21.86
CA LYS A 115 9.51 -5.33 22.61
C LYS A 115 10.78 -4.49 22.83
N HIS A 116 11.27 -3.80 21.79
CA HIS A 116 12.40 -2.90 21.93
C HIS A 116 12.11 -1.73 22.88
N LEU A 117 10.91 -1.14 22.80
CA LEU A 117 10.50 -0.07 23.71
C LEU A 117 10.42 -0.55 25.16
N ALA A 118 9.87 -1.75 25.39
CA ALA A 118 9.81 -2.36 26.71
C ALA A 118 11.22 -2.61 27.28
N GLY A 119 12.14 -3.14 26.47
CA GLY A 119 13.54 -3.35 26.86
C GLY A 119 14.25 -2.04 27.24
N ARG A 120 14.02 -0.95 26.49
CA ARG A 120 14.57 0.37 26.88
C ARG A 120 14.03 0.85 28.21
N ARG A 121 12.73 0.73 28.44
CA ARG A 121 12.10 1.10 29.71
C ARG A 121 12.61 0.27 30.89
N GLU A 122 12.87 -1.01 30.67
CA GLU A 122 13.45 -1.89 31.68
C GLU A 122 14.88 -1.44 32.02
N HIS A 123 15.71 -1.19 31.00
CA HIS A 123 17.07 -0.72 31.20
C HIS A 123 17.12 0.61 31.97
N GLU A 124 16.24 1.56 31.66
CA GLU A 124 16.12 2.82 32.42
C GLU A 124 15.84 2.57 33.92
N ARG A 125 14.95 1.62 34.24
CA ARG A 125 14.66 1.23 35.63
C ARG A 125 15.87 0.58 36.30
N GLU A 126 16.56 -0.32 35.61
CA GLU A 126 17.77 -0.97 36.14
C GLU A 126 18.87 0.04 36.45
N VAL A 127 19.09 1.03 35.57
CA VAL A 127 20.07 2.09 35.78
C VAL A 127 19.71 2.93 37.01
N ALA A 128 18.45 3.35 37.14
CA ALA A 128 17.98 4.10 38.31
C ALA A 128 18.14 3.29 39.60
N GLN A 129 17.74 2.02 39.60
CA GLN A 129 17.88 1.14 40.76
C GLN A 129 19.35 0.90 41.13
N LYS A 130 20.23 0.72 40.13
CA LYS A 130 21.66 0.53 40.35
C LYS A 130 22.31 1.78 40.94
N ALA A 131 21.92 2.98 40.49
CA ALA A 131 22.39 4.24 41.06
C ALA A 131 22.02 4.34 42.54
N LEU A 132 20.75 4.12 42.89
CA LEU A 132 20.28 4.14 44.28
C LEU A 132 20.97 3.08 45.16
N THR A 133 21.19 1.88 44.60
CA THR A 133 21.84 0.78 45.34
C THR A 133 23.31 1.11 45.59
N LYS A 134 24.00 1.67 44.60
CA LYS A 134 25.40 2.08 44.73
C LYS A 134 25.55 3.22 45.75
N GLU A 135 24.70 4.24 45.68
CA GLU A 135 24.68 5.34 46.66
C GLU A 135 24.46 4.81 48.09
N ARG A 136 23.51 3.89 48.28
CA ARG A 136 23.27 3.25 49.59
C ARG A 136 24.48 2.46 50.08
N GLN A 137 25.20 1.78 49.19
CA GLN A 137 26.40 1.02 49.53
C GLN A 137 27.55 1.95 49.94
N GLU A 138 27.75 3.04 49.20
CA GLU A 138 28.76 4.06 49.49
C GLU A 138 28.49 4.72 50.85
N HIS A 139 27.26 5.16 51.10
CA HIS A 139 26.87 5.73 52.40
C HIS A 139 27.09 4.75 53.56
N ARG A 140 26.83 3.44 53.36
CA ARG A 140 27.12 2.42 54.39
C ARG A 140 28.62 2.27 54.62
N ALA A 141 29.42 2.25 53.55
CA ALA A 141 30.86 2.12 53.65
C ALA A 141 31.48 3.33 54.37
N ASP A 142 31.01 4.54 54.06
CA ASP A 142 31.50 5.76 54.69
C ASP A 142 31.10 5.87 56.16
N ALA A 143 29.86 5.50 56.50
CA ALA A 143 29.43 5.39 57.89
C ALA A 143 30.27 4.39 58.69
N SER A 144 30.57 3.22 58.10
CA SER A 144 31.42 2.20 58.74
C SER A 144 32.86 2.69 58.93
N LYS A 145 33.43 3.39 57.94
CA LYS A 145 34.77 3.99 58.07
C LYS A 145 34.80 5.06 59.15
N GLN A 146 33.80 5.93 59.19
CA GLN A 146 33.71 6.98 60.20
C GLN A 146 33.59 6.39 61.61
N GLN A 147 32.77 5.36 61.79
CA GLN A 147 32.67 4.64 63.07
C GLN A 147 34.03 4.03 63.48
N GLN A 148 34.76 3.41 62.55
CA GLN A 148 36.08 2.86 62.82
C GLN A 148 37.11 3.94 63.21
N MET A 149 37.12 5.07 62.52
CA MET A 149 37.99 6.21 62.88
C MET A 149 37.69 6.73 64.28
N HIS A 150 36.41 6.88 64.64
CA HIS A 150 36.02 7.30 66.00
C HIS A 150 36.45 6.29 67.07
N LEU A 151 36.34 4.99 66.80
CA LEU A 151 36.79 3.94 67.72
C LEU A 151 38.30 3.98 67.92
N ASN A 152 39.08 4.07 66.84
CA ASN A 152 40.54 4.14 66.91
C ASN A 152 41.01 5.42 67.63
N ALA A 153 40.43 6.58 67.30
CA ALA A 153 40.76 7.83 67.99
C ALA A 153 40.47 7.75 69.50
N SER A 154 39.36 7.11 69.89
CA SER A 154 39.03 6.93 71.32
C SER A 154 40.03 6.01 72.02
N GLN A 155 40.49 4.95 71.34
CA GLN A 155 41.51 4.04 71.86
C GLN A 155 42.87 4.73 72.00
N GLU A 156 43.29 5.52 71.01
CA GLU A 156 44.52 6.31 71.06
C GLU A 156 44.48 7.34 72.20
N GLU A 157 43.34 8.02 72.40
CA GLU A 157 43.16 8.93 73.54
C GLU A 157 43.26 8.21 74.90
N GLU A 158 42.69 7.00 75.02
CA GLU A 158 42.78 6.19 76.24
C GLU A 158 44.22 5.70 76.49
N GLU A 159 44.92 5.23 75.44
CA GLU A 159 46.31 4.80 75.51
C GLU A 159 47.22 5.94 75.97
N VAL A 160 47.11 7.13 75.35
CA VAL A 160 47.88 8.32 75.75
C VAL A 160 47.62 8.69 77.22
N ARG A 161 46.37 8.61 77.68
CA ARG A 161 46.02 8.89 79.10
C ARG A 161 46.60 7.87 80.08
N LEU A 162 46.80 6.62 79.65
CA LEU A 162 47.34 5.56 80.49
C LEU A 162 48.88 5.48 80.44
N THR A 163 49.54 6.14 79.49
CA THR A 163 51.01 6.23 79.45
C THR A 163 51.58 7.16 80.54
N PRO A 164 52.49 6.69 81.42
CA PRO A 164 53.10 7.54 82.43
C PRO A 164 54.06 8.55 81.78
N VAL A 165 53.81 9.85 82.00
CA VAL A 165 54.68 10.96 81.56
C VAL A 165 56.04 10.84 82.25
N THR A 166 56.98 10.15 81.61
CA THR A 166 58.37 10.11 82.07
C THR A 166 59.09 11.30 81.44
N THR A 167 58.96 12.47 82.07
CA THR A 167 59.69 13.68 81.68
C THR A 167 61.18 13.46 81.92
N LEU A 168 61.94 13.18 80.85
CA LEU A 168 63.40 13.28 80.88
C LEU A 168 63.78 14.76 80.91
N THR A 169 64.06 15.27 82.11
CA THR A 169 64.78 16.53 82.32
C THR A 169 66.22 16.33 81.86
N GLY A 170 66.51 16.64 80.60
CA GLY A 170 67.86 16.97 80.18
C GLY A 170 67.92 18.47 80.00
N HIS A 171 68.57 19.22 80.91
CA HIS A 171 69.26 20.48 80.61
C HIS A 171 70.21 20.90 81.73
N GLY A 172 71.50 20.98 81.38
CA GLY A 172 72.38 22.08 81.77
C GLY A 172 73.20 21.95 83.06
N GLY A 173 74.52 21.91 82.93
CA GLY A 173 75.41 22.22 84.05
C GLY A 173 76.89 21.92 83.77
N LYS A 174 77.67 22.97 83.55
CA LYS A 174 79.13 23.01 83.32
C LYS A 174 79.95 22.66 84.58
N SER A 175 81.28 22.58 84.39
CA SER A 175 82.41 22.70 85.36
C SER A 175 82.95 21.36 85.90
N SER A 176 84.24 21.12 86.14
CA SER A 176 85.55 21.74 85.84
C SER A 176 86.65 20.75 86.30
N PHE A 177 87.89 20.95 85.84
CA PHE A 177 89.20 20.34 86.20
C PHE A 177 89.75 19.26 85.27
#